data_AF-A0A0T7H0N0-F1
#
_entry.id   AF-A0A0T7H0N0-F1
#
_cell.length_a   1.000
_cell.length_b   1.000
_cell.length_c   1.000
_cell.angle_alpha   90.00
_cell.angle_beta   90.00
_cell.angle_gamma   90.00
#
_symmetry.space_group_name_H-M   'P 1'
#
loop_
_entity.id
_entity.type
_entity.pdbx_description
1 polymer ?
#
loop_
_entity_poly.entity_id
_entity_poly.type
_entity_poly.pdbx_seq_one_letter_code
_entity_poly.pdbx_strand_id
1 'polypeptide(L)'
;MVKPRENRVPMMLSDAELAAIEDWRFANRVPTRSEAIRRLIRIGLLYDDAAAVVIKNADLAAEHVSAFSNAFLEFLIDQRITPPKNEPMMSSFVELQPTVVELMLKINALSVVAEHYRTGESVESAINQAAKQRAEMEEIYLDLKSRLDSIRSFGNTK
;
A
#
# COMPACT_ATOMS: atom_id res chain seq x y z
N MET A 1 -10.37 20.93 -32.89
CA MET A 1 -9.97 19.68 -33.59
C MET A 1 -8.78 19.07 -32.86
N VAL A 2 -8.84 17.79 -32.51
CA VAL A 2 -7.65 17.06 -32.03
C VAL A 2 -6.70 16.93 -33.23
N LYS A 3 -5.44 17.38 -33.09
CA LYS A 3 -4.45 17.25 -34.17
C LYS A 3 -4.30 15.78 -34.58
N PRO A 4 -4.20 15.46 -35.89
CA PRO A 4 -3.93 14.10 -36.35
C PRO A 4 -2.64 13.56 -35.71
N ARG A 5 -2.63 12.25 -35.41
CA ARG A 5 -1.46 11.58 -34.84
C ARG A 5 -0.48 11.25 -35.97
N GLU A 6 0.47 12.14 -36.25
CA GLU A 6 1.38 12.05 -37.41
C GLU A 6 2.73 11.39 -37.10
N ASN A 7 3.16 11.40 -35.84
CA ASN A 7 4.47 10.88 -35.44
C ASN A 7 4.46 9.35 -35.25
N ARG A 8 5.41 8.67 -35.89
CA ARG A 8 5.69 7.24 -35.68
C ARG A 8 6.91 7.08 -34.78
N VAL A 9 6.77 6.29 -33.73
CA VAL A 9 7.85 5.96 -32.80
C VAL A 9 8.17 4.47 -32.95
N PRO A 10 9.28 4.09 -33.62
CA PRO A 10 9.74 2.72 -33.61
C PRO A 10 10.33 2.39 -32.23
N MET A 11 9.98 1.22 -31.69
CA MET A 11 10.51 0.73 -30.41
C MET A 11 10.73 -0.78 -30.51
N MET A 12 11.79 -1.26 -29.85
CA MET A 12 12.05 -2.68 -29.70
C MET A 12 11.48 -3.13 -28.35
N LEU A 13 10.81 -4.27 -28.34
CA LEU A 13 10.22 -4.88 -27.14
C LEU A 13 10.65 -6.34 -27.11
N SER A 14 10.91 -6.85 -25.91
CA SER A 14 11.09 -8.27 -25.68
C SER A 14 9.78 -9.04 -25.92
N ASP A 15 9.89 -10.35 -26.13
CA ASP A 15 8.72 -11.23 -26.29
C ASP A 15 7.79 -11.18 -25.07
N ALA A 16 8.37 -11.07 -23.87
CA ALA A 16 7.62 -10.97 -22.62
C ALA A 16 6.80 -9.66 -22.55
N GLU A 17 7.39 -8.53 -22.93
CA GLU A 17 6.67 -7.24 -22.96
C GLU A 17 5.55 -7.25 -24.00
N LEU A 18 5.81 -7.81 -25.18
CA LEU A 18 4.80 -7.95 -26.23
C LEU A 18 3.62 -8.81 -25.77
N ALA A 19 3.89 -9.94 -25.12
CA ALA A 19 2.86 -10.81 -24.56
C ALA A 19 2.03 -10.08 -23.49
N ALA A 20 2.68 -9.38 -22.56
CA ALA A 20 1.99 -8.62 -21.51
C ALA A 20 1.07 -7.51 -22.07
N ILE A 21 1.52 -6.81 -23.13
CA ILE A 21 0.70 -5.81 -23.81
C ILE A 21 -0.51 -6.45 -24.50
N GLU A 22 -0.34 -7.62 -25.13
CA GLU A 22 -1.44 -8.34 -25.77
C GLU A 22 -2.46 -8.83 -24.73
N ASP A 23 -2.02 -9.45 -23.64
CA ASP A 23 -2.90 -9.93 -22.57
C ASP A 23 -3.72 -8.78 -21.98
N TRP A 24 -3.05 -7.66 -21.66
CA TRP A 24 -3.73 -6.46 -21.18
C TRP A 24 -4.73 -5.93 -22.21
N ARG A 25 -4.35 -5.90 -23.49
CA ARG A 25 -5.21 -5.46 -24.59
C ARG A 25 -6.47 -6.32 -24.71
N PHE A 26 -6.34 -7.64 -24.65
CA PHE A 26 -7.47 -8.56 -24.72
C PHE A 26 -8.38 -8.44 -23.50
N ALA A 27 -7.81 -8.43 -22.29
CA ALA A 27 -8.57 -8.27 -21.05
C ALA A 27 -9.39 -6.98 -21.03
N ASN A 28 -8.82 -5.88 -21.56
CA ASN A 28 -9.47 -4.56 -21.61
C ASN A 28 -10.21 -4.29 -22.93
N ARG A 29 -10.36 -5.30 -23.80
CA ARG A 29 -11.07 -5.21 -25.10
C ARG A 29 -10.57 -4.06 -25.99
N VAL A 30 -9.26 -3.83 -26.01
CA VAL A 30 -8.65 -2.77 -26.80
C VAL A 30 -8.37 -3.24 -28.24
N PRO A 31 -8.92 -2.58 -29.28
CA PRO A 31 -8.93 -3.16 -30.63
C PRO A 31 -7.54 -3.32 -31.28
N THR A 32 -6.60 -2.43 -30.95
CA THR A 32 -5.27 -2.42 -31.59
C THR A 32 -4.16 -2.32 -30.56
N ARG A 33 -3.02 -2.95 -30.85
CA ARG A 33 -1.82 -2.87 -30.01
C ARG A 33 -1.35 -1.43 -29.81
N SER A 34 -1.34 -0.62 -30.86
CA SER A 34 -0.94 0.79 -30.76
C SER A 34 -1.85 1.59 -29.82
N GLU A 35 -3.14 1.29 -29.77
CA GLU A 35 -4.03 1.93 -28.80
C GLU A 35 -3.79 1.43 -27.39
N ALA A 36 -3.50 0.13 -27.20
CA ALA A 36 -3.13 -0.42 -25.89
C ALA A 36 -1.87 0.23 -25.34
N ILE A 37 -0.80 0.30 -26.14
CA ILE A 37 0.45 0.97 -25.79
C ILE A 37 0.19 2.42 -25.36
N ARG A 38 -0.61 3.18 -26.12
CA ARG A 38 -0.92 4.57 -25.76
C ARG A 38 -1.66 4.69 -24.43
N ARG A 39 -2.60 3.78 -24.15
CA ARG A 39 -3.34 3.78 -22.88
C ARG A 39 -2.41 3.45 -21.72
N LEU A 40 -1.55 2.44 -21.88
CA LEU A 40 -0.54 2.07 -20.90
C LEU A 40 0.44 3.21 -20.63
N ILE A 41 0.93 3.91 -21.67
CA ILE A 41 1.77 5.10 -21.51
C ILE A 41 1.04 6.17 -20.69
N ARG A 42 -0.24 6.46 -20.99
CA ARG A 42 -1.00 7.45 -20.22
C ARG A 42 -1.23 7.02 -18.78
N ILE A 43 -1.50 5.73 -18.54
CA ILE A 43 -1.62 5.18 -17.19
C ILE A 43 -0.29 5.36 -16.45
N GLY A 44 0.83 5.02 -17.07
CA GLY A 44 2.17 5.20 -16.51
C GLY A 44 2.47 6.66 -16.14
N LEU A 45 2.17 7.61 -17.04
CA LEU A 45 2.38 9.03 -16.79
C LEU A 45 1.49 9.56 -15.65
N LEU A 46 0.19 9.24 -15.67
CA LEU A 46 -0.73 9.66 -14.60
C LEU A 46 -0.35 9.05 -13.24
N TYR A 47 0.11 7.82 -13.26
CA TYR A 47 0.58 7.14 -12.07
C TYR A 47 1.88 7.77 -11.55
N ASP A 48 2.84 8.07 -12.41
CA ASP A 48 4.10 8.73 -12.07
C ASP A 48 3.86 10.09 -11.39
N ASP A 49 2.96 10.90 -11.95
CA ASP A 49 2.54 12.19 -11.39
C ASP A 49 1.89 12.04 -9.99
N ALA A 50 1.12 10.97 -9.77
CA ALA A 50 0.37 10.74 -8.54
C ALA A 50 1.18 10.00 -7.45
N ALA A 51 2.19 9.21 -7.82
CA ALA A 51 2.85 8.25 -6.94
C ALA A 51 3.42 8.89 -5.68
N ALA A 52 4.16 9.99 -5.81
CA ALA A 52 4.78 10.68 -4.67
C ALA A 52 3.76 11.16 -3.63
N VAL A 53 2.61 11.67 -4.09
CA VAL A 53 1.54 12.14 -3.21
C VAL A 53 0.84 10.97 -2.52
N VAL A 54 0.60 9.88 -3.26
CA VAL A 54 -0.02 8.67 -2.71
C VAL A 54 0.85 8.07 -1.62
N ILE A 55 2.17 7.95 -1.83
CA ILE A 55 3.12 7.44 -0.82
C ILE A 55 3.07 8.30 0.43
N LYS A 56 3.23 9.63 0.27
CA LYS A 56 3.22 10.54 1.41
C LYS A 56 1.93 10.44 2.23
N ASN A 57 0.78 10.36 1.56
CA ASN A 57 -0.51 10.23 2.24
C ASN A 57 -0.67 8.88 2.92
N ALA A 58 -0.10 7.82 2.33
CA ALA A 58 -0.05 6.49 2.91
C ALA A 58 0.76 6.51 4.21
N ASP A 59 1.98 7.05 4.19
CA ASP A 59 2.83 7.19 5.38
C ASP A 59 2.14 7.99 6.49
N LEU A 60 1.53 9.13 6.15
CA LEU A 60 0.77 9.95 7.10
C LEU A 60 -0.42 9.19 7.70
N ALA A 61 -1.16 8.43 6.89
CA ALA A 61 -2.28 7.63 7.39
C ALA A 61 -1.80 6.52 8.33
N ALA A 62 -0.66 5.89 8.05
CA ALA A 62 -0.05 4.90 8.94
C ALA A 62 0.36 5.52 10.28
N GLU A 63 0.99 6.70 10.24
CA GLU A 63 1.38 7.46 11.44
C GLU A 63 0.15 7.81 12.29
N HIS A 64 -0.92 8.33 11.68
CA HIS A 64 -2.15 8.66 12.38
C HIS A 64 -2.84 7.44 13.00
N VAL A 65 -2.89 6.32 12.29
CA VAL A 65 -3.47 5.06 12.79
C VAL A 65 -2.66 4.53 13.97
N SER A 66 -1.33 4.57 13.89
CA SER A 66 -0.45 4.17 15.00
C SER A 66 -0.59 5.09 16.21
N ALA A 67 -0.56 6.41 16.01
CA ALA A 67 -0.70 7.40 17.08
C ALA A 67 -2.07 7.29 17.77
N PHE A 68 -3.14 7.14 16.99
CA PHE A 68 -4.48 6.92 17.54
C PHE A 68 -4.54 5.64 18.36
N SER A 69 -3.99 4.54 17.86
CA SER A 69 -4.05 3.27 18.57
C SER A 69 -3.25 3.28 19.87
N ASN A 70 -2.08 3.93 19.89
CA ASN A 70 -1.31 4.12 21.11
C ASN A 70 -2.07 4.96 22.13
N ALA A 71 -2.61 6.12 21.73
CA ALA A 71 -3.37 6.99 22.60
C ALA A 71 -4.64 6.29 23.15
N PHE A 72 -5.31 5.49 22.33
CA PHE A 72 -6.48 4.74 22.76
C PHE A 72 -6.14 3.68 23.79
N LEU A 73 -5.05 2.92 23.60
CA LEU A 73 -4.60 1.95 24.60
C LEU A 73 -4.17 2.62 25.90
N GLU A 74 -3.44 3.73 25.83
CA GLU A 74 -3.05 4.52 27.01
C GLU A 74 -4.27 5.03 27.78
N PHE A 75 -5.28 5.53 27.07
CA PHE A 75 -6.55 5.94 27.66
C PHE A 75 -7.24 4.79 28.40
N LEU A 76 -7.32 3.60 27.81
CA LEU A 76 -7.92 2.43 28.47
C LEU A 76 -7.15 2.03 29.73
N ILE A 77 -5.81 2.08 29.68
CA ILE A 77 -4.95 1.78 30.83
C ILE A 77 -5.15 2.80 31.95
N ASP A 78 -5.10 4.09 31.62
CA ASP A 78 -5.23 5.19 32.58
C ASP A 78 -6.59 5.18 33.28
N GLN A 79 -7.67 5.02 32.50
CA GLN A 79 -9.03 4.94 33.03
C GLN A 79 -9.37 3.58 33.65
N ARG A 80 -8.44 2.62 33.61
CA ARG A 80 -8.63 1.23 34.09
C ARG A 80 -9.87 0.56 33.48
N ILE A 81 -10.15 0.88 32.23
CA ILE A 81 -11.27 0.30 31.48
C ILE A 81 -10.79 -1.02 30.87
N THR A 82 -11.39 -2.13 31.27
CA THR A 82 -11.19 -3.40 30.56
C THR A 82 -12.29 -3.57 29.52
N PRO A 83 -11.97 -3.48 28.22
CA PRO A 83 -12.95 -3.71 27.17
C PRO A 83 -13.46 -5.17 27.19
N PRO A 84 -14.78 -5.40 27.04
CA PRO A 84 -15.33 -6.74 26.91
C PRO A 84 -14.77 -7.43 25.66
N LYS A 85 -14.50 -8.74 25.75
CA LYS A 85 -13.88 -9.54 24.68
C LYS A 85 -14.64 -9.50 23.34
N ASN A 86 -15.95 -9.25 23.38
CA ASN A 86 -16.88 -9.35 22.25
C ASN A 86 -17.55 -8.02 21.90
N GLU A 87 -17.01 -6.90 22.36
CA GLU A 87 -17.57 -5.59 22.06
C GLU A 87 -17.18 -5.18 20.62
N PRO A 88 -18.15 -4.91 19.72
CA PRO A 88 -17.86 -4.71 18.30
C PRO A 88 -16.83 -3.64 17.99
N MET A 89 -16.80 -2.56 18.79
CA MET A 89 -15.82 -1.47 18.61
C MET A 89 -14.38 -1.98 18.82
N MET A 90 -14.15 -2.87 19.78
CA MET A 90 -12.83 -3.41 20.09
C MET A 90 -12.34 -4.42 19.06
N SER A 91 -13.23 -5.28 18.53
CA SER A 91 -12.87 -6.16 17.41
C SER A 91 -12.53 -5.34 16.17
N SER A 92 -13.34 -4.33 15.84
CA SER A 92 -13.08 -3.47 14.68
C SER A 92 -11.77 -2.68 14.82
N PHE A 93 -11.43 -2.21 16.03
CA PHE A 93 -10.16 -1.53 16.28
C PHE A 93 -8.95 -2.45 16.04
N VAL A 94 -9.01 -3.70 16.51
CA VAL A 94 -7.93 -4.69 16.31
C VAL A 94 -7.82 -5.13 14.85
N GLU A 95 -8.94 -5.26 14.15
CA GLU A 95 -8.99 -5.67 12.74
C GLU A 95 -8.60 -4.56 11.75
N LEU A 96 -8.78 -3.29 12.14
CA LEU A 96 -8.39 -2.14 11.32
C LEU A 96 -6.87 -2.11 11.09
N GLN A 97 -6.09 -2.44 12.12
CA GLN A 97 -4.63 -2.39 12.09
C GLN A 97 -4.00 -3.21 10.95
N PRO A 98 -4.22 -4.54 10.85
CA PRO A 98 -3.63 -5.33 9.77
C PRO A 98 -4.11 -4.90 8.38
N THR A 99 -5.34 -4.38 8.27
CA THR A 99 -5.89 -3.89 7.00
C THR A 99 -5.18 -2.63 6.51
N VAL A 100 -4.92 -1.69 7.42
CA VAL A 100 -4.13 -0.48 7.13
C VAL A 100 -2.71 -0.86 6.74
N VAL A 101 -2.06 -1.76 7.49
CA VAL A 101 -0.71 -2.24 7.17
C VAL A 101 -0.66 -2.91 5.79
N GLU A 102 -1.61 -3.79 5.48
CA GLU A 102 -1.65 -4.46 4.17
C GLU A 102 -1.82 -3.45 3.03
N LEU A 103 -2.66 -2.41 3.22
CA LEU A 103 -2.82 -1.34 2.25
C LEU A 103 -1.50 -0.57 2.04
N MET A 104 -0.78 -0.24 3.12
CA MET A 104 0.51 0.45 3.05
C MET A 104 1.54 -0.37 2.29
N LEU A 105 1.64 -1.67 2.58
CA LEU A 105 2.58 -2.56 1.89
C LEU A 105 2.31 -2.62 0.38
N LYS A 106 1.04 -2.68 -0.03
CA LYS A 106 0.66 -2.66 -1.45
C LYS A 106 1.00 -1.34 -2.12
N ILE A 107 0.76 -0.21 -1.45
CA ILE A 107 1.12 1.12 -1.96
C ILE A 107 2.65 1.23 -2.12
N ASN A 108 3.43 0.81 -1.14
CA ASN A 108 4.89 0.87 -1.21
C ASN A 108 5.45 -0.06 -2.28
N ALA A 109 4.94 -1.28 -2.44
CA ALA A 109 5.38 -2.19 -3.51
C ALA A 109 5.18 -1.59 -4.92
N LEU A 110 4.05 -0.91 -5.15
CA LEU A 110 3.75 -0.20 -6.38
C LEU A 110 4.75 0.94 -6.63
N SER A 111 5.05 1.71 -5.59
CA SER A 111 5.98 2.85 -5.63
C SER A 111 7.44 2.44 -5.88
N VAL A 112 7.86 1.32 -5.29
CA VAL A 112 9.18 0.71 -5.52
C VAL A 112 9.38 0.40 -7.01
N VAL A 113 8.38 -0.20 -7.65
CA VAL A 113 8.42 -0.49 -9.08
C VAL A 113 8.44 0.80 -9.91
N ALA A 114 7.67 1.81 -9.52
CA ALA A 114 7.67 3.12 -10.15
C ALA A 114 9.07 3.76 -10.13
N GLU A 115 9.68 3.78 -8.95
CA GLU A 115 10.98 4.40 -8.73
C GLU A 115 12.09 3.67 -9.48
N HIS A 116 12.04 2.34 -9.57
CA HIS A 116 12.95 1.54 -10.39
C HIS A 116 12.97 2.01 -11.85
N TYR A 117 11.80 2.24 -12.45
CA TYR A 117 11.71 2.74 -13.82
C TYR A 117 12.12 4.22 -13.95
N ARG A 118 12.08 5.00 -12.86
CA ARG A 118 12.44 6.43 -12.82
C ARG A 118 13.94 6.66 -12.69
N THR A 119 14.62 5.94 -11.79
CA THR A 119 16.03 6.17 -11.47
C THR A 119 16.98 5.15 -12.09
N GLY A 120 16.46 4.00 -12.54
CA GLY A 120 17.28 2.88 -13.00
C GLY A 120 18.07 2.18 -11.89
N GLU A 121 17.85 2.54 -10.62
CA GLU A 121 18.42 1.84 -9.46
C GLU A 121 17.81 0.45 -9.29
N SER A 122 18.55 -0.53 -8.75
CA SER A 122 18.06 -1.91 -8.72
C SER A 122 16.81 -2.07 -7.83
N VAL A 123 15.88 -2.92 -8.28
CA VAL A 123 14.68 -3.36 -7.54
C VAL A 123 15.02 -3.84 -6.12
N GLU A 124 16.26 -4.29 -5.89
CA GLU A 124 16.75 -4.84 -4.63
C GLU A 124 16.83 -3.80 -3.50
N SER A 125 17.27 -2.56 -3.79
CA SER A 125 17.31 -1.46 -2.80
C SER A 125 15.90 -1.15 -2.26
N ALA A 126 14.95 -1.15 -3.18
CA ALA A 126 13.57 -0.80 -2.93
C ALA A 126 12.80 -1.93 -2.23
N ILE A 127 13.09 -3.20 -2.56
CA ILE A 127 12.64 -4.38 -1.78
C ILE A 127 13.18 -4.32 -0.34
N ASN A 128 14.46 -3.98 -0.15
CA ASN A 128 15.05 -3.90 1.18
C ASN A 128 14.40 -2.82 2.04
N GLN A 129 14.06 -1.67 1.44
CA GLN A 129 13.36 -0.59 2.14
C GLN A 129 11.94 -0.99 2.54
N ALA A 130 11.19 -1.64 1.64
CA ALA A 130 9.88 -2.19 1.93
C ALA A 130 9.91 -3.31 2.99
N ALA A 131 10.93 -4.17 2.96
CA ALA A 131 11.13 -5.22 3.96
C ALA A 131 11.42 -4.64 5.35
N LYS A 132 12.21 -3.55 5.42
CA LYS A 132 12.48 -2.84 6.67
C LYS A 132 11.21 -2.23 7.28
N GLN A 133 10.44 -1.50 6.47
CA GLN A 133 9.15 -0.93 6.91
C GLN A 133 8.16 -2.02 7.36
N ARG A 134 8.12 -3.15 6.65
CA ARG A 134 7.30 -4.30 7.04
C ARG A 134 7.68 -4.84 8.42
N ALA A 135 8.98 -4.97 8.70
CA ALA A 135 9.47 -5.46 9.99
C ALA A 135 9.11 -4.47 11.12
N GLU A 136 9.30 -3.17 10.91
CA GLU A 136 8.92 -2.12 11.87
C GLU A 136 7.42 -2.14 12.17
N MET A 137 6.56 -2.31 11.15
CA MET A 137 5.11 -2.40 11.32
C MET A 137 4.67 -3.68 12.05
N GLU A 138 5.33 -4.81 11.79
CA GLU A 138 5.03 -6.09 12.45
C GLU A 138 5.40 -6.03 13.94
N GLU A 139 6.49 -5.36 14.30
CA GLU A 139 6.88 -5.11 15.69
C GLU A 139 5.82 -4.27 16.43
N ILE A 140 5.37 -3.16 15.82
CA ILE A 140 4.30 -2.32 16.38
C ILE A 140 3.01 -3.13 16.59
N TYR A 141 2.60 -3.94 15.60
CA TYR A 141 1.40 -4.77 15.72
C TYR A 141 1.49 -5.80 16.87
N LEU A 142 2.64 -6.48 17.00
CA LEU A 142 2.86 -7.45 18.06
C LEU A 142 2.87 -6.81 19.46
N ASP A 143 3.47 -5.63 19.60
CA ASP A 143 3.41 -4.84 20.85
C ASP A 143 1.95 -4.48 21.20
N LEU A 144 1.21 -3.96 20.22
CA LEU A 144 -0.18 -3.53 20.40
C LEU A 144 -1.06 -4.70 20.85
N LYS A 145 -0.88 -5.87 20.22
CA LYS A 145 -1.60 -7.09 20.57
C LYS A 145 -1.25 -7.58 21.98
N SER A 146 0.05 -7.58 22.33
CA SER A 146 0.53 -7.97 23.66
C SER A 146 -0.04 -7.08 24.77
N ARG A 147 -0.04 -5.75 24.56
CA ARG A 147 -0.62 -4.78 25.49
C ARG A 147 -2.12 -4.98 25.67
N LEU A 148 -2.85 -5.24 24.58
CA LEU A 148 -4.28 -5.53 24.63
C LEU A 148 -4.60 -6.80 25.44
N ASP A 149 -3.84 -7.88 25.21
CA ASP A 149 -4.02 -9.14 25.94
C ASP A 149 -3.69 -8.97 27.43
N SER A 150 -2.70 -8.14 27.75
CA SER A 150 -2.37 -7.76 29.12
C SER A 150 -3.53 -7.03 29.80
N ILE A 151 -4.12 -6.02 29.16
CA ILE A 151 -5.30 -5.28 29.69
C ILE A 151 -6.47 -6.23 29.97
N ARG A 152 -6.72 -7.21 29.10
CA ARG A 152 -7.79 -8.21 29.27
C ARG A 152 -7.56 -9.13 30.47
N SER A 153 -6.32 -9.43 30.81
CA SER A 153 -5.99 -10.27 31.96
C SER A 153 -6.29 -9.60 33.31
N PHE A 154 -6.19 -8.26 33.39
CA PHE A 154 -6.51 -7.50 34.59
C PHE A 154 -8.01 -7.45 34.92
N GLY A 155 -8.90 -7.53 33.92
CA GLY A 155 -10.35 -7.49 34.16
C GLY A 155 -10.99 -8.79 34.64
N ASN A 156 -10.30 -9.93 34.52
CA ASN A 156 -10.80 -11.25 34.93
C ASN A 156 -10.52 -11.61 36.40
N THR A 157 -9.98 -10.68 37.20
CA THR A 157 -9.64 -10.91 38.63
C THR A 157 -10.60 -10.24 39.61
N LYS A 158 -11.82 -9.88 39.18
CA LYS A 158 -12.90 -9.42 40.06
C LYS A 158 -14.15 -10.28 39.92
#